data_AF-A0A2G2GLB7-F1
#
_entry.id   AF-A0A2G2GLB7-F1
#
_cell.length_a   1.000
_cell.length_b   1.000
_cell.length_c   1.000
_cell.angle_alpha   90.00
_cell.angle_beta   90.00
_cell.angle_gamma   90.00
#
_symmetry.space_group_name_H-M   'P 1'
#
loop_
_entity.id
_entity.type
_entity.pdbx_description
1 polymer ?
#
loop_
_entity_poly.entity_id
_entity_poly.type
_entity_poly.pdbx_seq_one_letter_code
_entity_poly.pdbx_strand_id
1 'polypeptide(L)' 'MNQIDQRLARLEKEGEQMIELERMSDPDLRAYLQNLSTRFHEIQDRANTEAFLELARILADLRGEIGMVMRACEIRALR' A
#
# COMPACT_ATOMS: atom_id res chain seq x y z
N MET A 1 6.19 22.17 -7.84
CA MET A 1 6.67 21.30 -6.75
C MET A 1 7.72 20.37 -7.34
N ASN A 2 8.93 20.31 -6.78
CA ASN A 2 10.03 19.50 -7.32
C ASN A 2 9.72 18.00 -7.10
N GLN A 3 10.17 17.14 -8.01
CA GLN A 3 10.07 15.68 -7.91
C GLN A 3 10.68 15.14 -6.60
N ILE A 4 11.69 15.82 -6.04
CA ILE A 4 12.28 15.50 -4.73
C ILE A 4 11.28 15.77 -3.60
N ASP A 5 10.60 16.92 -3.61
CA ASP A 5 9.62 17.28 -2.57
C ASP A 5 8.46 16.28 -2.54
N GLN A 6 8.00 15.85 -3.72
CA GLN A 6 6.94 14.83 -3.85
C GLN A 6 7.39 13.46 -3.31
N ARG A 7 8.66 13.09 -3.53
CA ARG A 7 9.22 11.85 -2.99
C ARG A 7 9.37 11.91 -1.47
N LEU A 8 9.81 13.03 -0.92
CA LEU A 8 9.93 13.23 0.52
C LEU A 8 8.57 13.18 1.21
N ALA A 9 7.58 13.91 0.70
CA ALA A 9 6.22 13.88 1.25
C ALA A 9 5.60 12.48 1.22
N ARG A 10 5.89 11.68 0.17
CA ARG A 10 5.45 10.29 0.11
C ARG A 10 6.14 9.43 1.18
N LEU A 11 7.46 9.57 1.35
CA LEU A 11 8.22 8.81 2.35
C LEU A 11 7.81 9.16 3.78
N GLU A 12 7.51 10.44 4.06
CA GLU A 12 7.00 10.88 5.36
C GLU A 12 5.65 10.22 5.65
N LYS A 13 4.72 10.26 4.69
CA LYS A 13 3.42 9.60 4.82
C LYS A 13 3.55 8.08 4.99
N GLU A 14 4.42 7.43 4.22
CA GLU A 14 4.69 6.00 4.36
C GLU A 14 5.26 5.67 5.75
N GLY A 15 6.15 6.51 6.29
CA GLY A 15 6.70 6.35 7.64
C GLY A 15 5.64 6.43 8.74
N GLU A 16 4.71 7.39 8.64
CA GLU A 16 3.58 7.51 9.58
C GLU A 16 2.67 6.27 9.53
N GLN A 17 2.32 5.81 8.33
CA GLN A 17 1.48 4.64 8.11
C GLN A 17 2.14 3.34 8.61
N MET A 18 3.46 3.21 8.50
CA MET A 18 4.18 2.06 9.06
C MET A 18 4.05 1.97 10.58
N ILE A 19 4.09 3.10 11.31
CA ILE A 19 3.92 3.11 12.77
C ILE A 19 2.51 2.63 13.15
N GLU A 20 1.49 3.02 12.38
CA GLU A 20 0.12 2.53 12.59
C GLU A 20 0.02 1.02 12.36
N LEU A 21 0.60 0.52 11.26
CA LEU A 21 0.63 -0.91 10.94
C LEU A 21 1.39 -1.73 11.98
N GLU A 22 2.45 -1.20 12.60
CA GLU A 22 3.15 -1.88 13.70
C GLU A 22 2.28 -2.01 14.96
N ARG A 23 1.38 -1.05 15.20
CA ARG A 23 0.50 -1.03 16.37
C ARG A 23 -0.80 -1.80 16.19
N MET A 24 -1.17 -2.14 14.95
CA MET A 24 -2.39 -2.91 14.66
C MET A 24 -2.37 -4.27 15.37
N SER A 25 -3.53 -4.74 15.83
CA SER A 25 -3.64 -6.11 16.30
C SER A 25 -3.50 -7.10 15.12
N ASP A 26 -3.24 -8.37 15.39
CA ASP A 26 -3.20 -9.39 14.33
C ASP A 26 -4.54 -9.55 13.57
N PRO A 27 -5.72 -9.52 14.24
CA PRO A 27 -7.00 -9.49 13.54
C PRO A 27 -7.14 -8.29 12.59
N ASP A 28 -6.74 -7.10 13.03
CA ASP A 28 -6.85 -5.88 12.22
C ASP A 28 -5.91 -5.94 11.01
N LEU A 29 -4.68 -6.46 11.21
CA LEU A 29 -3.73 -6.63 10.12
C LEU A 29 -4.25 -7.64 9.07
N ARG A 30 -4.91 -8.73 9.51
CA ARG A 30 -5.56 -9.68 8.61
C ARG A 30 -6.71 -9.04 7.82
N ALA A 31 -7.54 -8.23 8.47
CA ALA A 31 -8.60 -7.50 7.80
C ALA A 31 -8.04 -6.49 6.78
N TYR A 32 -6.94 -5.81 7.12
CA TYR A 32 -6.25 -4.88 6.23
C TYR A 32 -5.68 -5.60 4.99
N LEU A 33 -5.05 -6.76 5.16
CA LEU A 33 -4.59 -7.62 4.07
C LEU A 33 -5.74 -8.07 3.16
N GLN A 34 -6.89 -8.44 3.73
CA GLN A 34 -8.07 -8.82 2.95
C GLN A 34 -8.59 -7.64 2.12
N ASN A 35 -8.61 -6.43 2.68
CA ASN A 35 -9.01 -5.22 1.94
C ASN A 35 -8.06 -4.94 0.76
N LEU A 36 -6.74 -5.02 0.98
CA LEU A 36 -5.76 -4.90 -0.11
C LEU A 36 -5.97 -5.94 -1.20
N SER A 37 -6.27 -7.19 -0.83
CA SER A 37 -6.61 -8.24 -1.78
C SER A 37 -7.85 -7.88 -2.61
N THR A 38 -8.92 -7.39 -1.98
CA THR A 38 -10.14 -6.94 -2.69
C THR A 38 -9.82 -5.83 -3.69
N ARG A 39 -9.07 -4.81 -3.28
CA ARG A 39 -8.65 -3.71 -4.17
C ARG A 39 -7.82 -4.20 -5.34
N PHE A 40 -6.97 -5.21 -5.14
CA PHE A 40 -6.20 -5.81 -6.23
C PHE A 40 -7.10 -6.50 -7.26
N HIS A 41 -8.15 -7.20 -6.82
CA HIS A 41 -9.13 -7.80 -7.72
C HIS A 41 -9.91 -6.73 -8.50
N GLU A 42 -10.31 -5.64 -7.87
CA GLU A 42 -10.96 -4.51 -8.56
C GLU A 42 -10.06 -3.90 -9.64
N ILE A 43 -8.75 -3.79 -9.40
CA ILE A 43 -7.79 -3.34 -10.41
C ILE A 43 -7.69 -4.33 -11.56
N GLN A 44 -7.69 -5.64 -11.27
CA GLN A 44 -7.67 -6.67 -12.29
C GLN A 44 -8.89 -6.58 -13.22
N ASP A 45 -10.09 -6.34 -12.66
CA ASP A 45 -11.31 -6.16 -13.45
C ASP A 45 -11.23 -4.92 -14.34
N ARG A 46 -10.67 -3.83 -13.80
CA ARG A 46 -10.47 -2.56 -14.51
C ARG A 46 -9.35 -2.61 -15.55
N ALA A 47 -8.44 -3.57 -15.48
CA ALA A 47 -7.27 -3.66 -16.36
C ALA A 47 -7.64 -3.79 -17.85
N ASN A 48 -8.84 -4.32 -18.14
CA ASN A 48 -9.31 -4.53 -19.51
C ASN A 48 -10.08 -3.33 -20.09
N THR A 49 -10.47 -2.36 -19.25
CA THR A 49 -11.37 -1.26 -19.64
C THR A 49 -10.75 0.12 -19.44
N GLU A 50 -9.83 0.27 -18.49
CA GLU A 50 -9.18 1.53 -18.19
C GLU A 50 -7.97 1.81 -19.08
N ALA A 51 -7.67 3.09 -19.29
CA ALA A 51 -6.45 3.50 -19.97
C ALA A 51 -5.21 3.13 -19.14
N PHE A 52 -4.12 2.73 -19.82
CA PHE A 52 -2.87 2.32 -19.16
C PHE A 52 -2.34 3.34 -18.16
N LEU A 53 -2.43 4.64 -18.46
CA LEU A 53 -1.96 5.70 -17.56
C LEU A 53 -2.75 5.73 -16.24
N GLU A 54 -4.04 5.45 -16.28
CA GLU A 54 -4.88 5.41 -15.10
C GLU A 54 -4.56 4.18 -14.25
N LEU A 55 -4.40 3.02 -14.89
CA LEU A 55 -3.92 1.80 -14.22
C LEU A 55 -2.55 2.00 -13.58
N ALA A 56 -1.62 2.65 -14.27
CA ALA A 56 -0.29 2.94 -13.76
C ALA A 56 -0.32 3.83 -12.52
N ARG A 57 -1.22 4.83 -12.48
CA ARG A 57 -1.42 5.68 -11.30
C ARG A 57 -1.96 4.87 -10.12
N ILE A 58 -3.01 4.08 -10.34
CA ILE A 58 -3.64 3.26 -9.30
C ILE A 58 -2.64 2.25 -8.73
N LEU A 59 -1.86 1.59 -9.59
CA LEU A 59 -0.83 0.63 -9.17
C LEU A 59 0.32 1.31 -8.43
N ALA A 60 0.70 2.54 -8.79
CA ALA A 60 1.74 3.29 -8.09
C ALA A 60 1.33 3.61 -6.64
N ASP A 61 0.06 3.98 -6.42
CA ASP A 61 -0.47 4.23 -5.08
C ASP A 61 -0.56 2.93 -4.26
N LEU A 62 -1.08 1.86 -4.87
CA LEU A 62 -1.23 0.57 -4.19
C LEU A 62 0.12 -0.07 -3.84
N ARG A 63 1.16 0.15 -4.66
CA ARG A 63 2.52 -0.35 -4.40
C ARG A 63 3.06 0.13 -3.06
N GLY A 64 2.82 1.39 -2.69
CA GLY A 64 3.27 1.94 -1.41
C GLY A 64 2.65 1.18 -0.24
N GLU A 65 1.32 1.04 -0.27
CA GLU A 65 0.55 0.33 0.77
C GLU A 65 0.96 -1.14 0.90
N ILE A 66 1.08 -1.88 -0.21
CA ILE A 66 1.51 -3.29 -0.19
C ILE A 66 2.91 -3.41 0.42
N GLY A 67 3.84 -2.55 0.03
CA GLY A 67 5.22 -2.56 0.55
C GLY A 67 5.27 -2.37 2.06
N MET A 68 4.47 -1.44 2.60
CA MET A 68 4.40 -1.20 4.05
C MET A 68 3.81 -2.39 4.81
N VAL A 69 2.76 -3.01 4.30
CA VAL A 69 2.16 -4.19 4.95
C VAL A 69 3.09 -5.39 4.93
N MET A 70 3.75 -5.66 3.80
CA MET A 70 4.76 -6.71 3.72
C MET A 70 5.85 -6.48 4.76
N ARG A 71 6.33 -5.24 4.90
CA ARG A 71 7.33 -4.89 5.90
C ARG A 71 6.83 -5.12 7.34
N ALA A 72 5.59 -4.75 7.64
CA ALA A 72 4.99 -5.00 8.95
C ALA A 72 4.90 -6.50 9.27
N CYS A 73 4.51 -7.33 8.28
CA CYS A 73 4.49 -8.78 8.42
C CYS A 73 5.90 -9.36 8.67
N GLU A 74 6.91 -8.91 7.93
CA GLU A 74 8.32 -9.34 8.13
C GLU A 74 8.80 -9.06 9.55
N ILE A 75 8.56 -7.84 10.07
CA ILE A 75 8.99 -7.44 11.41
C ILE A 75 8.33 -8.33 12.48
N ARG A 76 7.04 -8.66 12.32
CA ARG A 76 6.32 -9.53 13.26
C ARG A 76 6.77 -10.98 13.20
N ALA A 77 7.08 -11.50 12.02
CA ALA A 77 7.57 -12.87 11.85
C ALA A 77 8.96 -13.12 12.48
N LEU A 78 9.71 -12.04 12.75
CA LEU A 78 11.02 -12.09 13.42
C LEU A 78 10.93 -11.98 14.96
N ARG A 79 9.73 -11.75 15.53
CA ARG A 79 9.49 -11.67 16.98
C ARG A 79 8.96 -12.99 17.51
#